data_AF-A0A354I5G2-F1
#
_entry.id   AF-A0A354I5G2-F1
#
_cell.length_a   1.000
_cell.length_b   1.000
_cell.length_c   1.000
_cell.angle_alpha   90.00
_cell.angle_beta   90.00
_cell.angle_gamma   90.00
#
_symmetry.space_group_name_H-M   'P 1'
#
loop_
_entity.id
_entity.type
_entity.pdbx_description
1 polymer ?
#
loop_
_entity_poly.entity_id
_entity_poly.type
_entity_poly.pdbx_seq_one_letter_code
_entity_poly.pdbx_strand_id
1 'polypeptide(L)'
;MGKIKTVYKNLPLKRALTITIVGSLFIAFLGAMTILLATRPSYYALAVENPENPALHWHDFFAMSTVGIYVCVVIVAGSCIFYKLKLSDPLKVLTEGIEQIAVDNLDFSVQYDAEDELGALCRSFERMKNELQNNYKRVWRMTEERRKLGAAFAHDLRTPLTVLQGYTDF
;
A
#
# COMPACT_ATOMS: atom_id res chain seq x y z
N MET A 1 2.65 -19.36 -12.01
CA MET A 1 2.68 -18.22 -11.07
C MET A 1 1.87 -17.00 -11.55
N GLY A 2 1.88 -16.63 -12.85
CA GLY A 2 1.22 -15.43 -13.35
C GLY A 2 -0.31 -15.37 -13.21
N LYS A 3 -1.03 -16.48 -13.40
CA LYS A 3 -2.51 -16.51 -13.33
C LYS A 3 -3.07 -16.11 -11.95
N ILE A 4 -2.37 -16.45 -10.86
CA ILE A 4 -2.80 -16.11 -9.50
C ILE A 4 -2.65 -14.61 -9.24
N LYS A 5 -1.57 -13.99 -9.74
CA LYS A 5 -1.34 -12.53 -9.58
C LYS A 5 -2.43 -11.72 -10.28
N THR A 6 -2.87 -12.15 -11.47
CA THR A 6 -3.94 -11.48 -12.22
C THR A 6 -5.31 -11.64 -11.56
N VAL A 7 -5.61 -12.83 -11.03
CA VAL A 7 -6.88 -13.08 -10.32
C VAL A 7 -6.97 -12.22 -9.05
N TYR A 8 -5.91 -12.15 -8.25
CA TYR A 8 -5.88 -11.32 -7.04
C TYR A 8 -5.89 -9.81 -7.31
N LYS A 9 -5.41 -9.35 -8.47
CA LYS A 9 -5.40 -7.92 -8.83
C LYS A 9 -6.82 -7.33 -8.89
N ASN A 10 -7.78 -8.06 -9.44
CA ASN A 10 -9.15 -7.56 -9.67
C ASN A 10 -10.15 -7.91 -8.55
N LEU A 11 -9.73 -8.69 -7.55
CA LEU A 11 -10.57 -8.98 -6.38
C LEU A 11 -10.57 -7.78 -5.42
N PRO A 12 -11.72 -7.39 -4.83
CA PRO A 12 -11.73 -6.36 -3.80
C PRO A 12 -10.86 -6.80 -2.61
N LEU A 13 -10.17 -5.84 -1.98
CA LEU A 13 -9.16 -6.08 -0.96
C LEU A 13 -9.70 -6.98 0.17
N LYS A 14 -10.96 -6.75 0.55
CA LYS A 14 -11.67 -7.56 1.56
C LYS A 14 -11.83 -9.02 1.14
N ARG A 15 -12.17 -9.30 -0.13
CA ARG A 15 -12.32 -10.68 -0.63
C ARG A 15 -10.96 -11.37 -0.74
N ALA A 16 -9.95 -10.67 -1.26
CA ALA A 16 -8.59 -11.19 -1.32
C ALA A 16 -8.11 -11.60 0.08
N LEU A 17 -8.30 -10.72 1.08
CA LEU A 17 -7.96 -10.99 2.48
C LEU A 17 -8.67 -12.24 3.01
N THR A 18 -10.00 -12.32 2.83
CA THR A 18 -10.77 -13.49 3.28
C THR A 18 -10.33 -14.79 2.62
N ILE A 19 -9.95 -14.78 1.33
CA ILE A 19 -9.48 -15.99 0.64
C ILE A 19 -8.12 -16.43 1.17
N THR A 20 -7.18 -15.50 1.42
CA THR A 20 -5.90 -15.84 2.05
C THR A 20 -6.08 -16.37 3.47
N ILE A 21 -6.98 -15.78 4.27
CA ILE A 21 -7.26 -16.24 5.65
C ILE A 21 -7.92 -17.61 5.62
N VAL A 22 -8.97 -17.80 4.81
CA VAL A 22 -9.67 -19.09 4.74
C VAL A 22 -8.76 -20.17 4.16
N GLY A 23 -7.94 -19.84 3.15
CA GLY A 23 -6.96 -20.76 2.57
C GLY A 23 -5.88 -21.15 3.57
N SER A 24 -5.33 -20.19 4.33
CA SER A 24 -4.32 -20.48 5.36
C SER A 24 -4.92 -21.30 6.51
N LEU A 25 -6.16 -21.01 6.91
CA LEU A 25 -6.89 -21.76 7.94
C LEU A 25 -7.20 -23.20 7.49
N PHE A 26 -7.56 -23.39 6.21
CA PHE A 26 -7.83 -24.71 5.63
C PHE A 26 -6.57 -25.56 5.54
N ILE A 27 -5.45 -24.97 5.10
CA ILE A 27 -4.13 -25.63 5.09
C ILE A 27 -3.70 -25.97 6.52
N ALA A 28 -3.86 -25.04 7.46
CA ALA A 28 -3.59 -25.26 8.88
C ALA A 28 -4.39 -26.44 9.45
N PHE A 29 -5.69 -26.48 9.16
CA PHE A 29 -6.59 -27.56 9.59
C PHE A 29 -6.21 -28.90 8.97
N LEU A 30 -5.96 -28.96 7.66
CA LEU A 30 -5.54 -30.19 6.99
C LEU A 30 -4.20 -30.71 7.52
N GLY A 31 -3.22 -29.83 7.74
CA GLY A 31 -1.93 -30.21 8.32
C GLY A 31 -2.05 -30.71 9.76
N ALA A 32 -2.84 -30.04 10.59
CA ALA A 32 -3.12 -30.51 11.95
C ALA A 32 -3.85 -31.87 11.95
N MET A 33 -4.82 -32.04 11.05
CA MET A 33 -5.60 -33.27 10.90
C MET A 33 -4.74 -34.45 10.42
N THR A 34 -3.83 -34.22 9.46
CA THR A 34 -2.91 -35.28 8.98
C THR A 34 -1.89 -35.67 10.04
N ILE A 35 -1.32 -34.71 10.77
CA ILE A 35 -0.42 -34.98 11.91
C ILE A 35 -1.17 -35.79 12.97
N LEU A 36 -2.41 -35.41 13.30
CA LEU A 36 -3.23 -36.14 14.27
C LEU A 36 -3.48 -37.59 13.81
N LEU A 37 -3.92 -37.79 12.56
CA LEU A 37 -4.26 -39.11 12.03
C LEU A 37 -3.04 -40.03 11.86
N ALA A 38 -1.89 -39.50 11.44
CA ALA A 38 -0.68 -40.29 11.24
C ALA A 38 -0.10 -40.81 12.56
N THR A 39 -0.31 -40.06 13.64
CA THR A 39 0.34 -40.36 14.92
C THR A 39 -0.53 -41.27 15.82
N ARG A 40 -1.85 -41.23 15.66
CA ARG A 40 -2.83 -42.01 16.42
C ARG A 40 -2.63 -43.55 16.38
N PRO A 41 -2.45 -44.20 15.22
CA PRO A 41 -2.38 -45.67 15.18
C PRO A 41 -1.12 -46.24 15.87
N SER A 42 0.02 -45.55 15.73
CA SER A 42 1.28 -45.88 16.42
C SER A 42 1.15 -45.69 17.94
N TYR A 43 0.55 -44.57 18.35
CA TYR A 43 0.35 -44.22 19.75
C TYR A 43 -0.57 -45.19 20.50
N TYR A 44 -1.72 -45.56 19.91
CA TYR A 44 -2.65 -46.48 20.57
C TYR A 44 -2.13 -47.90 20.67
N ALA A 45 -1.32 -48.36 19.70
CA ALA A 45 -0.70 -49.69 19.78
C ALA A 45 0.26 -49.80 20.97
N LEU A 46 1.11 -48.77 21.18
CA LEU A 46 2.05 -48.71 22.31
C LEU A 46 1.34 -48.45 23.66
N ALA A 47 0.24 -47.68 23.67
CA ALA A 47 -0.54 -47.43 24.87
C ALA A 47 -1.33 -48.66 25.36
N VAL A 48 -1.78 -49.51 24.43
CA VAL A 48 -2.41 -50.81 24.75
C VAL A 48 -1.38 -51.80 25.28
N GLU A 49 -0.15 -51.78 24.75
CA GLU A 49 0.91 -52.69 25.16
C GLU A 49 1.49 -52.34 26.53
N ASN A 50 1.58 -51.06 26.90
CA ASN A 50 2.08 -50.67 28.23
C ASN A 50 1.54 -49.28 28.69
N PRO A 51 0.46 -49.25 29.49
CA PRO A 51 -0.29 -48.03 29.80
C PRO A 51 0.39 -47.08 30.80
N GLU A 52 1.43 -47.51 31.52
CA GLU A 52 2.17 -46.67 32.48
C GLU A 52 3.45 -46.05 31.89
N ASN A 53 3.64 -46.14 30.56
CA ASN A 53 4.84 -45.60 29.92
C ASN A 53 4.90 -44.06 30.01
N PRO A 54 5.93 -43.47 30.65
CA PRO A 54 6.06 -42.01 30.77
C PRO A 54 6.32 -41.33 29.42
N ALA A 55 6.76 -42.08 28.40
CA ALA A 55 6.97 -41.59 27.04
C ALA A 55 5.67 -41.10 26.36
N LEU A 56 4.51 -41.56 26.83
CA LEU A 56 3.20 -41.16 26.31
C LEU A 56 2.94 -39.65 26.50
N HIS A 57 3.31 -39.12 27.68
CA HIS A 57 3.13 -37.69 28.01
C HIS A 57 4.04 -36.77 27.20
N TRP A 58 5.29 -37.20 26.92
CA TRP A 58 6.23 -36.43 26.12
C TRP A 58 5.77 -36.31 24.67
N HIS A 59 5.21 -37.40 24.14
CA HIS A 59 4.70 -37.45 22.78
C HIS A 59 3.52 -36.49 22.56
N ASP A 60 2.57 -36.44 23.50
CA ASP A 60 1.42 -35.51 23.43
C ASP A 60 1.87 -34.05 23.49
N PHE A 61 2.89 -33.74 24.29
CA PHE A 61 3.49 -32.40 24.35
C PHE A 61 4.15 -32.00 23.02
N PHE A 62 4.92 -32.89 22.39
CA PHE A 62 5.55 -32.62 21.08
C PHE A 62 4.51 -32.49 19.96
N ALA A 63 3.46 -33.31 19.96
CA ALA A 63 2.37 -33.23 18.99
C ALA A 63 1.60 -31.89 19.10
N MET A 64 1.33 -31.42 20.31
CA MET A 64 0.63 -30.14 20.51
C MET A 64 1.51 -28.95 20.09
N SER A 65 2.81 -28.99 20.41
CA SER A 65 3.76 -27.93 20.06
C SER A 65 3.96 -27.79 18.55
N THR A 66 4.11 -28.91 17.84
CA THR A 66 4.31 -28.91 16.37
C THR A 66 3.10 -28.35 15.61
N VAL A 67 1.88 -28.68 16.03
CA VAL A 67 0.65 -28.10 15.47
C VAL A 67 0.60 -26.58 15.71
N GLY A 68 0.94 -26.12 16.91
CA GLY A 68 0.98 -24.70 17.24
C GLY A 68 1.96 -23.91 16.36
N ILE A 69 3.18 -24.42 16.19
CA ILE A 69 4.21 -23.81 15.33
C ILE A 69 3.73 -23.76 13.87
N TYR A 70 3.14 -24.86 13.37
CA TYR A 70 2.63 -24.93 12.01
C TYR A 70 1.56 -23.86 11.74
N VAL A 71 0.60 -23.69 12.65
CA VAL A 71 -0.44 -22.65 12.55
C VAL A 71 0.18 -21.26 12.51
N CYS A 72 1.13 -20.96 13.40
CA CYS A 72 1.82 -19.68 13.43
C CYS A 72 2.55 -19.37 12.12
N VAL A 73 3.29 -20.34 11.57
CA VAL A 73 4.01 -20.18 10.29
C VAL A 73 3.06 -19.89 9.14
N VAL A 74 1.94 -20.60 9.08
CA VAL A 74 0.94 -20.45 8.01
C VAL A 74 0.27 -19.08 8.06
N ILE A 75 -0.05 -18.57 9.25
CA ILE A 75 -0.61 -17.21 9.44
C ILE A 75 0.40 -16.13 9.00
N VAL A 76 1.66 -16.25 9.44
CA VAL A 76 2.72 -15.29 9.10
C VAL A 76 3.01 -15.30 7.60
N ALA A 77 3.16 -16.49 7.01
CA ALA A 77 3.40 -16.64 5.57
C ALA A 77 2.24 -16.07 4.73
N GLY A 78 0.99 -16.37 5.10
CA GLY A 78 -0.20 -15.83 4.43
C GLY A 78 -0.26 -14.30 4.49
N SER A 79 0.02 -13.72 5.65
CA SER A 79 0.06 -12.26 5.85
C SER A 79 1.15 -11.59 5.02
N CYS A 80 2.34 -12.19 4.98
CA CYS A 80 3.47 -11.66 4.20
C CYS A 80 3.19 -11.72 2.69
N ILE A 81 2.64 -12.84 2.20
CA ILE A 81 2.27 -13.01 0.79
C ILE A 81 1.19 -11.99 0.40
N PHE A 82 0.17 -11.79 1.24
CA PHE A 82 -0.88 -10.80 1.01
C PHE A 82 -0.31 -9.39 0.87
N TYR A 83 0.57 -8.99 1.80
CA TYR A 83 1.20 -7.68 1.76
C TYR A 83 2.04 -7.47 0.49
N LYS A 84 2.85 -8.47 0.13
CA LYS A 84 3.72 -8.42 -1.05
C LYS A 84 2.95 -8.39 -2.37
N LEU A 85 1.86 -9.14 -2.49
CA LEU A 85 1.13 -9.26 -3.75
C LEU A 85 0.16 -8.10 -4.00
N LYS A 86 -0.42 -7.53 -2.95
CA LYS A 86 -1.56 -6.61 -3.08
C LYS A 86 -1.23 -5.17 -2.68
N LEU A 87 -0.42 -4.98 -1.63
CA LEU A 87 -0.12 -3.63 -1.10
C LEU A 87 1.20 -3.07 -1.63
N SER A 88 2.20 -3.92 -1.86
CA SER A 88 3.54 -3.48 -2.22
C SER A 88 3.58 -2.64 -3.51
N ASP A 89 2.89 -3.09 -4.56
CA ASP A 89 2.88 -2.41 -5.86
C ASP A 89 2.21 -1.01 -5.77
N PRO A 90 0.95 -0.87 -5.30
CA PRO A 90 0.30 0.45 -5.24
C PRO A 90 0.93 1.39 -4.21
N LEU A 91 1.40 0.89 -3.07
CA LEU A 91 2.10 1.75 -2.08
C LEU A 91 3.37 2.33 -2.66
N LYS A 92 4.15 1.53 -3.40
CA LYS A 92 5.40 2.00 -4.00
C LYS A 92 5.14 3.13 -5.00
N VAL A 93 4.16 2.94 -5.89
CA VAL A 93 3.79 3.97 -6.88
C VAL A 93 3.30 5.25 -6.19
N LEU A 94 2.52 5.11 -5.11
CA LEU A 94 2.04 6.27 -4.35
C LEU A 94 3.19 7.02 -3.67
N THR A 95 4.12 6.30 -3.04
CA THR A 95 5.31 6.90 -2.41
C THR A 95 6.18 7.61 -3.43
N GLU A 96 6.48 6.97 -4.56
CA GLU A 96 7.25 7.58 -5.65
C GLU A 96 6.54 8.85 -6.19
N GLY A 97 5.21 8.83 -6.32
CA GLY A 97 4.43 10.00 -6.71
C GLY A 97 4.47 11.12 -5.68
N ILE A 98 4.42 10.80 -4.38
CA ILE A 98 4.53 11.80 -3.30
C ILE A 98 5.92 12.44 -3.31
N GLU A 99 6.98 11.65 -3.49
CA GLU A 99 8.35 12.18 -3.59
C GLU A 99 8.52 13.14 -4.77
N GLN A 100 7.89 12.86 -5.91
CA GLN A 100 7.89 13.77 -7.06
C GLN A 100 7.16 15.09 -6.75
N ILE A 101 6.00 15.04 -6.08
CA ILE A 101 5.30 16.25 -5.63
C ILE A 101 6.17 17.06 -4.67
N ALA A 102 6.93 16.40 -3.78
CA ALA A 102 7.78 17.07 -2.80
C ALA A 102 8.94 17.86 -3.45
N VAL A 103 9.35 17.50 -4.67
CA VAL A 103 10.36 18.24 -5.45
C VAL A 103 9.73 19.16 -6.50
N ASP A 104 8.47 19.57 -6.30
CA ASP A 104 7.66 20.41 -7.21
C ASP A 104 7.48 19.81 -8.62
N ASN A 105 7.76 18.51 -8.81
CA ASN A 105 7.54 17.83 -10.08
C ASN A 105 6.14 17.22 -10.12
N LEU A 106 5.23 17.86 -10.86
CA LEU A 106 3.85 17.40 -11.07
C LEU A 106 3.62 16.71 -12.43
N ASP A 107 4.68 16.55 -13.23
CA ASP A 107 4.62 15.99 -14.59
C ASP A 107 4.77 14.46 -14.59
N PHE A 108 3.95 13.80 -13.77
CA PHE A 108 3.86 12.37 -13.72
C PHE A 108 2.40 11.94 -13.62
N SER A 109 2.15 10.66 -13.93
CA SER A 109 0.83 10.05 -13.89
C SER A 109 0.87 8.79 -13.06
N VAL A 110 -0.05 8.67 -12.09
CA VAL A 110 -0.22 7.45 -11.31
C VAL A 110 -1.32 6.62 -11.94
N GLN A 111 -0.93 5.65 -12.77
CA GLN A 111 -1.86 4.68 -13.36
C GLN A 111 -1.80 3.37 -12.60
N TYR A 112 -2.80 3.16 -11.73
CA TYR A 112 -3.04 1.87 -11.10
C TYR A 112 -4.41 1.36 -11.51
N ASP A 113 -4.39 0.49 -12.51
CA ASP A 113 -5.60 -0.06 -13.15
C ASP A 113 -6.13 -1.25 -12.36
N ALA A 114 -6.70 -0.95 -11.19
CA ALA A 114 -7.42 -1.89 -10.35
C ALA A 114 -8.79 -1.31 -9.95
N GLU A 115 -9.80 -2.18 -9.92
CA GLU A 115 -11.16 -1.84 -9.49
C GLU A 115 -11.36 -1.98 -7.97
N ASP A 116 -10.28 -2.15 -7.21
CA ASP A 116 -10.33 -2.32 -5.76
C ASP A 116 -10.21 -0.99 -4.99
N GLU A 117 -10.27 -1.08 -3.66
CA GLU A 117 -10.15 0.05 -2.75
C GLU A 117 -8.82 0.80 -2.91
N LEU A 118 -7.73 0.08 -3.27
CA LEU A 118 -6.43 0.67 -3.56
C LEU A 118 -6.44 1.43 -4.90
N GLY A 119 -7.12 0.90 -5.91
CA GLY A 119 -7.42 1.61 -7.16
C GLY A 119 -8.21 2.90 -6.94
N ALA A 120 -9.22 2.86 -6.08
CA ALA A 120 -9.97 4.06 -5.72
C ALA A 120 -9.08 5.09 -5.01
N LEU A 121 -8.16 4.65 -4.15
CA LEU A 121 -7.17 5.50 -3.49
C LEU A 121 -6.21 6.14 -4.51
N CYS A 122 -5.65 5.36 -5.43
CA CYS A 122 -4.77 5.87 -6.49
C CYS A 122 -5.49 6.89 -7.38
N ARG A 123 -6.76 6.66 -7.75
CA ARG A 123 -7.56 7.63 -8.51
C ARG A 123 -7.79 8.94 -7.74
N SER A 124 -8.03 8.84 -6.43
CA SER A 124 -8.20 10.01 -5.57
C SER A 124 -6.90 10.82 -5.43
N PHE A 125 -5.76 10.12 -5.34
CA PHE A 125 -4.44 10.73 -5.35
C PHE A 125 -4.14 11.45 -6.67
N GLU A 126 -4.43 10.83 -7.81
CA GLU A 126 -4.27 11.44 -9.12
C GLU A 126 -5.13 12.70 -9.27
N ARG A 127 -6.37 12.68 -8.75
CA ARG A 127 -7.21 13.88 -8.70
C ARG A 127 -6.59 15.00 -7.87
N MET A 128 -6.07 14.68 -6.68
CA MET A 128 -5.38 15.65 -5.82
C MET A 128 -4.17 16.28 -6.53
N LYS A 129 -3.33 15.47 -7.19
CA LYS A 129 -2.20 15.95 -7.99
C LYS A 129 -2.65 16.91 -9.10
N ASN A 130 -3.72 16.57 -9.83
CA ASN A 130 -4.23 17.42 -10.91
C ASN A 130 -4.82 18.74 -10.39
N GLU A 131 -5.53 18.72 -9.26
CA GLU A 131 -5.99 19.93 -8.60
C GLU A 131 -4.83 20.81 -8.12
N LEU A 132 -3.75 20.21 -7.59
CA LEU A 132 -2.54 20.92 -7.21
C LEU A 132 -1.88 21.60 -8.42
N GLN A 133 -1.69 20.86 -9.52
CA GLN A 133 -1.11 21.40 -10.76
C GLN A 133 -1.93 22.57 -11.33
N ASN A 134 -3.26 22.48 -11.28
CA ASN A 134 -4.15 23.56 -11.71
C ASN A 134 -4.05 24.79 -10.81
N ASN A 135 -3.92 24.60 -9.50
CA ASN A 135 -3.71 25.71 -8.57
C ASN A 135 -2.37 26.42 -8.83
N TYR A 136 -1.28 25.69 -9.06
CA TYR A 136 0.01 26.28 -9.45
C TYR A 136 -0.11 27.14 -10.71
N LYS A 137 -0.77 26.64 -11.76
CA LYS A 137 -1.01 27.41 -13.00
C LYS A 137 -1.82 28.69 -12.74
N ARG A 138 -2.82 28.62 -11.87
CA ARG A 138 -3.66 29.77 -11.51
C ARG A 138 -2.85 30.83 -10.76
N VAL A 139 -2.05 30.42 -9.78
CA VAL A 139 -1.16 31.30 -9.03
C VAL A 139 -0.15 31.96 -9.96
N TRP A 140 0.48 31.19 -10.85
CA TRP A 140 1.42 31.70 -11.85
C TRP A 140 0.78 32.80 -12.72
N ARG A 141 -0.43 32.56 -13.24
CA ARG A 141 -1.14 33.53 -14.07
C ARG A 141 -1.44 34.83 -13.32
N MET A 142 -1.87 34.74 -12.07
CA MET A 142 -2.14 35.92 -11.23
C MET A 142 -0.86 36.74 -10.96
N THR A 143 0.27 36.07 -10.70
CA THR A 143 1.56 36.73 -10.50
C THR A 143 2.01 37.45 -11.76
N GLU A 144 1.85 36.83 -12.93
CA GLU A 144 2.21 37.42 -14.22
C GLU A 144 1.32 38.63 -14.57
N GLU A 145 0.02 38.55 -14.33
CA GLU A 145 -0.90 39.68 -14.49
C GLU A 145 -0.50 40.86 -13.59
N ARG A 146 -0.16 40.61 -12.32
CA ARG A 146 0.35 41.64 -11.40
C ARG A 146 1.66 42.26 -11.88
N ARG A 147 2.58 41.45 -12.40
CA ARG A 147 3.87 41.92 -12.93
C ARG A 147 3.66 42.85 -14.13
N LYS A 148 2.75 42.51 -15.05
CA LYS A 148 2.40 43.35 -16.20
C LYS A 148 1.77 44.67 -15.79
N LEU A 149 0.83 44.64 -14.83
CA LEU A 149 0.23 45.86 -14.28
C LEU A 149 1.29 46.75 -13.60
N GLY A 150 2.20 46.17 -12.82
CA GLY A 150 3.30 46.91 -12.20
C GLY A 150 4.25 47.56 -13.21
N ALA A 151 4.57 46.85 -14.30
CA ALA A 151 5.39 47.40 -15.38
C ALA A 151 4.69 48.55 -16.13
N ALA A 152 3.39 48.43 -16.39
CA ALA A 152 2.59 49.50 -16.98
C ALA A 152 2.52 50.73 -16.06
N PHE A 153 2.25 50.54 -14.76
CA PHE A 153 2.28 51.65 -13.80
C PHE A 153 3.66 52.31 -13.69
N ALA A 154 4.75 51.54 -13.66
CA ALA A 154 6.09 52.10 -13.60
C ALA A 154 6.45 52.89 -14.88
N HIS A 155 5.95 52.47 -16.04
CA HIS A 155 6.07 53.20 -17.29
C HIS A 155 5.31 54.54 -17.23
N ASP A 156 4.07 54.52 -16.77
CA ASP A 156 3.20 55.70 -16.75
C ASP A 156 3.54 56.68 -15.61
N LEU A 157 4.20 56.23 -14.54
CA LEU A 157 4.73 57.07 -13.47
C LEU A 157 6.07 57.73 -13.81
N ARG A 158 6.87 57.14 -14.72
CA ARG A 158 8.16 57.72 -15.15
C ARG A 158 7.96 59.04 -15.90
N THR A 159 6.96 59.12 -16.76
CA THR A 159 6.64 60.28 -17.60
C THR A 159 6.33 61.56 -16.80
N PRO A 160 5.47 61.56 -15.76
CA PRO A 160 5.23 62.75 -14.96
C PRO A 160 6.38 63.07 -14.00
N LEU A 161 7.16 62.08 -13.53
CA LEU A 161 8.29 62.34 -12.62
C LEU A 161 9.42 63.10 -13.31
N THR A 162 9.67 62.82 -14.60
CA THR A 162 10.63 63.58 -15.42
C THR A 162 10.17 65.01 -15.68
N VAL A 163 8.86 65.23 -15.87
CA VAL A 163 8.29 66.57 -16.02
C VAL A 163 8.40 67.37 -14.71
N LEU A 164 8.22 66.73 -13.56
CA LEU A 164 8.37 67.36 -12.25
C LEU A 164 9.83 67.66 -11.88
N GLN A 165 10.80 66.81 -12.24
CA GLN A 165 12.23 67.10 -12.05
C GLN A 165 12.71 68.28 -12.90
N GLY A 166 12.15 68.47 -14.10
CA GLY A 166 12.43 69.65 -14.92
C GLY A 166 11.94 70.98 -14.33
N TYR A 167 11.04 70.95 -13.34
CA TYR A 167 10.54 72.13 -12.63
C TYR A 167 11.41 72.54 -11.44
N THR A 168 12.32 71.70 -10.97
CA THR A 168 13.21 72.01 -9.82
C THR A 168 14.60 72.50 -10.23
N ASP A 169 14.89 72.55 -11.54
CA ASP A 169 16.15 73.06 -12.10
C ASP A 169 16.04 74.52 -12.63
N PHE A 170 14.93 75.22 -12.32
CA PHE A 170 14.73 76.67 -12.51
C PHE A 170 14.51 77.35 -11.16
#